data_AF-A0AA51MN82-F1
#
_entry.id   AF-A0AA51MN82-F1
#
_cell.length_a   1.000
_cell.length_b   1.000
_cell.length_c   1.000
_cell.angle_alpha   90.00
_cell.angle_beta   90.00
_cell.angle_gamma   90.00
#
_symmetry.space_group_name_H-M   'P 1'
#
loop_
_entity.id
_entity.type
_entity.pdbx_description
1 polymer ?
#
loop_
_entity_poly.entity_id
_entity_poly.type
_entity_poly.pdbx_seq_one_letter_code
_entity_poly.pdbx_strand_id
1 'polypeptide(L)'
;MRFYGFLLCLPLVGSPVWAESPAVDAERAALEKWFESDTSEPPPVVINEGKLDFLATAPAGEALHHHQNKVKITAESLQEGWAQLEQCHDNLDQAAAMQITFRDGYIRDMKITEQRNIGKAWMEGSSLQLSKVGANARVCLQARTRALRIQDDGTYVLLNGPYMRKFLDGYYPMQVSMQIEYPADLLKVAAVTPAVQTGFSVQQQRGSVGFDALFAGELRTSIQFEAL
;
A
#
# COMPACT_ATOMS: atom_id res chain seq x y z
N MET A 1 13.68 23.13 -74.04
CA MET A 1 14.21 23.54 -72.72
C MET A 1 13.44 22.79 -71.65
N ARG A 2 14.15 22.08 -70.76
CA ARG A 2 13.62 21.13 -69.76
C ARG A 2 13.01 21.89 -68.58
N PHE A 3 11.78 21.54 -68.21
CA PHE A 3 11.13 21.94 -66.96
C PHE A 3 11.73 21.15 -65.79
N TYR A 4 12.21 21.86 -64.76
CA TYR A 4 12.63 21.29 -63.48
C TYR A 4 11.40 21.11 -62.58
N GLY A 5 11.08 19.86 -62.23
CA GLY A 5 10.09 19.54 -61.20
C GLY A 5 10.72 19.56 -59.81
N PHE A 6 10.19 20.39 -58.91
CA PHE A 6 10.55 20.38 -57.50
C PHE A 6 9.56 19.46 -56.77
N LEU A 7 10.00 18.27 -56.35
CA LEU A 7 9.25 17.42 -55.41
C LEU A 7 9.49 17.94 -53.99
N LEU A 8 8.45 18.50 -53.38
CA LEU A 8 8.39 18.80 -51.95
C LEU A 8 8.05 17.51 -51.19
N CYS A 9 9.01 17.02 -50.40
CA CYS A 9 8.81 15.92 -49.47
C CYS A 9 8.35 16.50 -48.12
N LEU A 10 7.10 16.25 -47.74
CA LEU A 10 6.55 16.62 -46.43
C LEU A 10 6.87 15.52 -45.40
N PRO A 11 7.46 15.83 -44.24
CA PRO A 11 7.65 14.85 -43.18
C PRO A 11 6.31 14.61 -42.46
N LEU A 12 5.84 13.35 -42.49
CA LEU A 12 4.75 12.86 -41.66
C LEU A 12 5.23 12.83 -40.19
N VAL A 13 4.77 13.81 -39.41
CA VAL A 13 4.88 13.79 -37.95
C VAL A 13 3.77 12.88 -37.42
N GLY A 14 4.11 11.61 -37.17
CA GLY A 14 3.23 10.68 -36.46
C GLY A 14 3.12 11.11 -35.00
N SER A 15 1.93 11.55 -34.59
CA SER A 15 1.64 11.81 -33.17
C SER A 15 1.49 10.47 -32.44
N PRO A 16 2.04 10.31 -31.23
CA PRO A 16 1.79 9.12 -30.43
C PRO A 16 0.31 9.11 -30.02
N VAL A 17 -0.42 8.08 -30.46
CA VAL A 17 -1.76 7.77 -29.96
C VAL A 17 -1.58 7.24 -28.55
N TRP A 18 -1.97 8.05 -27.57
CA TRP A 18 -2.18 7.57 -26.21
C TRP A 18 -3.45 6.72 -26.26
N ALA A 19 -3.30 5.40 -26.11
CA ALA A 19 -4.44 4.51 -25.98
C ALA A 19 -5.05 4.73 -24.59
N GLU A 20 -6.16 5.46 -24.53
CA GLU A 20 -7.00 5.48 -23.33
C GLU A 20 -7.55 4.06 -23.08
N SER A 21 -7.67 3.69 -21.80
CA SER A 21 -8.10 2.35 -21.41
C SER A 21 -9.60 2.19 -21.70
N PRO A 22 -10.04 1.05 -22.29
CA PRO A 22 -11.44 0.83 -22.64
C PRO A 22 -12.40 0.87 -21.43
N ALA A 23 -11.89 0.65 -20.22
CA ALA A 23 -12.67 0.78 -18.99
C ALA A 23 -13.01 2.24 -18.64
N VAL A 24 -12.09 3.18 -18.91
CA VAL A 24 -12.28 4.61 -18.65
C VAL A 24 -13.25 5.21 -19.67
N ASP A 25 -13.19 4.77 -20.92
CA ASP A 25 -14.13 5.19 -21.96
C ASP A 25 -15.56 4.73 -21.69
N ALA A 26 -15.73 3.50 -21.18
CA ALA A 26 -17.05 2.97 -20.84
C ALA A 26 -17.68 3.72 -19.65
N GLU A 27 -16.88 4.09 -18.64
CA GLU A 27 -17.34 4.84 -17.48
C GLU A 27 -17.66 6.30 -17.85
N ARG A 28 -16.82 6.95 -18.67
CA ARG A 28 -17.08 8.30 -19.19
C ARG A 28 -18.36 8.35 -20.02
N ALA A 29 -18.55 7.40 -20.94
CA ALA A 29 -19.75 7.32 -21.77
C ALA A 29 -21.02 7.06 -20.94
N ALA A 30 -20.92 6.26 -19.87
CA ALA A 30 -22.04 6.02 -18.96
C ALA A 30 -22.42 7.27 -18.16
N LEU A 31 -21.42 8.07 -17.72
CA LEU A 31 -21.63 9.34 -17.05
C LEU A 31 -22.23 10.39 -17.99
N GLU A 32 -21.69 10.54 -19.21
CA GLU A 32 -22.24 11.44 -20.24
C GLU A 32 -23.71 11.12 -20.53
N LYS A 33 -24.02 9.83 -20.71
CA LYS A 33 -25.40 9.38 -20.93
C LYS A 33 -26.32 9.65 -19.74
N TRP A 34 -25.80 9.62 -18.52
CA TRP A 34 -26.57 10.01 -17.34
C TRP A 34 -26.79 11.52 -17.26
N PHE A 35 -25.76 12.32 -17.51
CA PHE A 35 -25.88 13.78 -17.56
C PHE A 35 -26.90 14.25 -18.61
N GLU A 36 -27.06 13.50 -19.71
CA GLU A 36 -28.03 13.78 -20.77
C GLU A 36 -29.44 13.21 -20.51
N SER A 37 -29.65 12.50 -19.41
CA SER A 37 -30.92 11.84 -19.09
C SER A 37 -31.73 12.57 -18.01
N ASP A 38 -33.06 12.56 -18.12
CA ASP A 38 -33.97 13.10 -17.09
C ASP A 38 -34.09 12.18 -15.85
N THR A 39 -33.25 11.15 -15.73
CA THR A 39 -33.25 10.24 -14.57
C THR A 39 -32.46 10.85 -13.41
N SER A 40 -33.10 10.95 -12.24
CA SER A 40 -32.53 11.56 -11.03
C SER A 40 -31.39 10.78 -10.38
N GLU A 41 -31.12 9.55 -10.80
CA GLU A 41 -30.16 8.67 -10.14
C GLU A 41 -28.91 8.49 -11.00
N PRO A 42 -27.73 8.93 -10.54
CA PRO A 42 -26.46 8.67 -11.22
C PRO A 42 -26.23 7.17 -11.38
N PRO A 43 -25.44 6.75 -12.39
CA PRO A 43 -25.02 5.37 -12.49
C PRO A 43 -24.39 4.97 -11.15
N PRO A 44 -24.69 3.77 -10.63
CA PRO A 44 -24.21 3.37 -9.31
C PRO A 44 -22.68 3.33 -9.34
N VAL A 45 -22.06 4.33 -8.70
CA VAL A 45 -20.64 4.28 -8.37
C VAL A 45 -20.53 3.33 -7.18
N VAL A 46 -19.94 2.16 -7.41
CA VAL A 46 -19.71 1.19 -6.34
C VAL A 46 -18.54 1.71 -5.50
N ILE A 47 -18.85 2.40 -4.41
CA ILE A 47 -17.88 2.86 -3.43
C ILE A 47 -17.60 1.70 -2.47
N ASN A 48 -16.34 1.31 -2.33
CA ASN A 48 -15.94 0.37 -1.28
C ASN A 48 -15.98 1.10 0.07
N GLU A 49 -16.93 0.74 0.93
CA GLU A 49 -17.14 1.32 2.27
C GLU A 49 -16.30 0.66 3.38
N GLY A 50 -15.30 -0.16 3.02
CA GLY A 50 -14.32 -0.74 3.93
C GLY A 50 -14.23 -2.27 3.90
N LYS A 51 -15.09 -2.94 3.13
CA LYS A 51 -15.00 -4.38 2.93
C LYS A 51 -13.70 -4.71 2.18
N LEU A 52 -12.88 -5.57 2.78
CA LEU A 52 -11.66 -6.06 2.16
C LEU A 52 -11.98 -6.77 0.84
N ASP A 53 -11.37 -6.28 -0.24
CA ASP A 53 -11.46 -6.82 -1.59
C ASP A 53 -10.07 -6.91 -2.20
N PHE A 54 -9.63 -8.14 -2.53
CA PHE A 54 -8.33 -8.37 -3.14
C PHE A 54 -8.42 -8.24 -4.65
N LEU A 55 -7.49 -7.49 -5.24
CA LEU A 55 -7.52 -7.15 -6.66
C LEU A 55 -6.51 -8.01 -7.43
N ALA A 56 -6.91 -8.51 -8.59
CA ALA A 56 -6.03 -9.26 -9.47
C ALA A 56 -4.98 -8.38 -10.16
N THR A 57 -5.35 -7.14 -10.47
CA THR A 57 -4.52 -6.18 -11.20
C THR A 57 -4.70 -4.79 -10.64
N ALA A 58 -3.63 -4.01 -10.66
CA ALA A 58 -3.68 -2.60 -10.26
C ALA A 58 -4.60 -1.81 -11.23
N PRO A 59 -5.35 -0.82 -10.72
CA PRO A 59 -5.98 0.18 -11.58
C PRO A 59 -4.95 0.84 -12.51
N ALA A 60 -5.37 1.19 -13.73
CA ALA A 60 -4.52 1.89 -14.68
C ALA A 60 -4.40 3.39 -14.35
N GLY A 61 -3.30 4.01 -14.76
CA GLY A 61 -3.18 5.48 -14.83
C GLY A 61 -2.27 6.14 -13.80
N GLU A 62 -2.08 5.57 -12.61
CA GLU A 62 -1.27 6.17 -11.55
C GLU A 62 -0.46 5.15 -10.74
N ALA A 63 0.64 5.61 -10.14
CA ALA A 63 1.44 4.80 -9.24
C ALA A 63 0.67 4.62 -7.91
N LEU A 64 0.40 3.36 -7.55
CA LEU A 64 -0.32 3.05 -6.32
C LEU A 64 0.47 3.43 -5.08
N HIS A 65 -0.23 3.90 -4.04
CA HIS A 65 0.31 4.01 -2.70
C HIS A 65 0.79 2.61 -2.27
N HIS A 66 2.10 2.48 -2.05
CA HIS A 66 2.73 1.25 -1.63
C HIS A 66 3.28 1.39 -0.22
N HIS A 67 2.82 0.52 0.67
CA HIS A 67 3.24 0.47 2.05
C HIS A 67 4.17 -0.74 2.24
N GLN A 68 5.46 -0.46 2.38
CA GLN A 68 6.51 -1.47 2.56
C GLN A 68 6.86 -1.59 4.03
N ASN A 69 6.87 -2.81 4.55
CA ASN A 69 7.12 -3.09 5.96
C ASN A 69 8.17 -4.19 6.10
N LYS A 70 9.10 -4.00 7.03
CA LYS A 70 10.02 -5.03 7.51
C LYS A 70 9.89 -5.14 9.01
N VAL A 71 9.60 -6.34 9.48
CA VAL A 71 9.51 -6.66 10.90
C VAL A 71 10.60 -7.65 11.25
N LYS A 72 11.35 -7.38 12.30
CA LYS A 72 12.33 -8.33 12.84
C LYS A 72 11.96 -8.74 14.25
N ILE A 73 11.71 -10.04 14.39
CA ILE A 73 11.50 -10.72 15.67
C ILE A 73 12.87 -11.21 16.14
N THR A 74 13.25 -10.86 17.36
CA THR A 74 14.47 -11.34 18.02
C THR A 74 14.12 -12.24 19.20
N ALA A 75 15.11 -12.88 19.82
CA ALA A 75 14.89 -13.63 21.07
C ALA A 75 14.32 -12.73 22.20
N GLU A 76 14.72 -11.46 22.25
CA GLU A 76 14.16 -10.45 23.16
C GLU A 76 12.69 -10.15 22.82
N SER A 77 12.34 -10.08 21.53
CA SER A 77 10.94 -9.91 21.11
C SER A 77 10.03 -11.01 21.65
N LEU A 78 10.53 -12.26 21.75
CA LEU A 78 9.76 -13.39 22.28
C LEU A 78 9.47 -13.26 23.78
N GLN A 79 10.25 -12.45 24.51
CA GLN A 79 10.06 -12.22 25.94
C GLN A 79 9.18 -11.00 26.21
N GLU A 80 9.30 -9.95 25.39
CA GLU A 80 8.68 -8.65 25.66
C GLU A 80 7.51 -8.28 24.74
N GLY A 81 7.35 -8.99 23.61
CA GLY A 81 6.36 -8.70 22.58
C GLY A 81 6.68 -7.49 21.68
N TRP A 82 7.86 -6.89 21.82
CA TRP A 82 8.33 -5.78 20.98
C TRP A 82 9.20 -6.27 19.83
N ALA A 83 8.74 -6.06 18.59
CA ALA A 83 9.50 -6.32 17.38
C ALA A 83 10.10 -5.03 16.81
N GLN A 84 11.19 -5.14 16.06
CA GLN A 84 11.72 -4.01 15.29
C GLN A 84 10.88 -3.81 14.03
N LEU A 85 10.62 -2.56 13.67
CA LEU A 85 9.83 -2.17 12.50
C LEU A 85 10.63 -1.18 11.64
N GLU A 86 10.73 -1.47 10.36
CA GLU A 86 11.04 -0.49 9.31
C GLU A 86 9.82 -0.36 8.41
N GLN A 87 9.41 0.88 8.15
CA GLN A 87 8.21 1.14 7.37
C GLN A 87 8.47 2.28 6.39
N CYS A 88 8.12 2.06 5.12
CA CYS A 88 8.15 3.08 4.08
C CYS A 88 6.77 3.21 3.43
N HIS A 89 6.38 4.44 3.16
CA HIS A 89 5.22 4.75 2.32
C HIS A 89 5.73 5.39 1.04
N ASP A 90 5.42 4.79 -0.11
CA ASP A 90 5.70 5.34 -1.44
C ASP A 90 4.42 5.81 -2.10
N ASN A 91 4.55 6.81 -2.99
CA ASN A 91 3.44 7.38 -3.73
C ASN A 91 2.31 7.83 -2.80
N LEU A 92 2.68 8.52 -1.71
CA LEU A 92 1.69 9.15 -0.83
C LEU A 92 0.82 10.12 -1.62
N ASP A 93 -0.46 10.18 -1.26
CA ASP A 93 -1.40 11.15 -1.80
C ASP A 93 -0.90 12.58 -1.57
N GLN A 94 -1.04 13.41 -2.60
CA GLN A 94 -0.63 14.81 -2.52
C GLN A 94 -1.51 15.55 -1.52
N ALA A 95 -0.88 16.25 -0.57
CA ALA A 95 -1.59 16.95 0.49
C ALA A 95 -0.78 18.10 1.06
N ALA A 96 -1.44 19.17 1.47
CA ALA A 96 -0.81 20.28 2.17
C ALA A 96 -0.27 19.85 3.55
N ALA A 97 -1.01 18.97 4.22
CA ALA A 97 -0.64 18.34 5.49
C ALA A 97 -1.17 16.90 5.51
N MET A 98 -0.40 16.00 6.12
CA MET A 98 -0.76 14.60 6.29
C MET A 98 -0.18 14.08 7.60
N GLN A 99 -0.88 13.17 8.24
CA GLN A 99 -0.42 12.49 9.45
C GLN A 99 -0.47 10.98 9.24
N ILE A 100 0.62 10.30 9.63
CA ILE A 100 0.65 8.84 9.76
C ILE A 100 0.58 8.52 11.24
N THR A 101 -0.53 7.92 11.66
CA THR A 101 -0.81 7.64 13.07
C THR A 101 -0.50 6.21 13.44
N PHE A 102 0.04 6.01 14.64
CA PHE A 102 0.20 4.72 15.25
C PHE A 102 -0.56 4.68 16.57
N ARG A 103 -0.98 3.48 16.98
CA ARG A 103 -1.68 3.30 18.25
C ARG A 103 -0.74 3.64 19.41
N ASP A 104 -1.17 4.57 20.25
CA ASP A 104 -0.41 4.97 21.43
C ASP A 104 -0.16 3.78 22.37
N GLY A 105 1.04 3.72 22.95
CA GLY A 105 1.52 2.59 23.76
C GLY A 105 1.88 1.31 22.99
N TYR A 106 1.69 1.28 21.66
CA TYR A 106 2.05 0.14 20.79
C TYR A 106 3.20 0.44 19.83
N ILE A 107 3.73 1.66 19.87
CA ILE A 107 4.91 2.06 19.13
C ILE A 107 5.84 2.87 20.03
N ARG A 108 7.16 2.74 19.84
CA ARG A 108 8.17 3.56 20.51
C ARG A 108 9.43 3.68 19.66
N ASP A 109 10.36 4.53 20.09
CA ASP A 109 11.67 4.74 19.47
C ASP A 109 11.58 5.13 17.99
N MET A 110 10.55 5.92 17.65
CA MET A 110 10.27 6.32 16.27
C MET A 110 11.33 7.28 15.73
N LYS A 111 11.84 6.97 14.54
CA LYS A 111 12.84 7.79 13.86
C LYS A 111 12.57 7.83 12.36
N ILE A 112 12.56 9.03 11.78
CA ILE A 112 12.52 9.21 10.33
C ILE A 112 13.89 8.83 9.76
N THR A 113 13.91 7.97 8.76
CA THR A 113 15.15 7.49 8.10
C THR A 113 15.29 8.00 6.68
N GLU A 114 14.18 8.32 6.00
CA GLU A 114 14.19 8.86 4.65
C GLU A 114 13.00 9.81 4.46
N GLN A 115 13.18 10.87 3.68
CA GLN A 115 12.10 11.68 3.14
C GLN A 115 12.42 12.12 1.70
N ARG A 116 11.42 12.11 0.82
CA ARG A 116 11.53 12.58 -0.57
C ARG A 116 10.20 13.19 -1.03
N ASN A 117 10.28 14.30 -1.77
CA ASN A 117 9.14 15.10 -2.24
C ASN A 117 8.15 15.49 -1.13
N ILE A 118 8.68 15.74 0.08
CA ILE A 118 7.94 16.19 1.26
C ILE A 118 8.67 17.42 1.80
N GLY A 119 7.94 18.51 2.01
CA GLY A 119 8.53 19.77 2.49
C GLY A 119 9.09 19.66 3.91
N LYS A 120 8.36 19.02 4.82
CA LYS A 120 8.82 18.77 6.20
C LYS A 120 8.18 17.51 6.77
N ALA A 121 8.95 16.73 7.53
CA ALA A 121 8.49 15.58 8.29
C ALA A 121 9.02 15.64 9.73
N TRP A 122 8.20 15.36 10.75
CA TRP A 122 8.60 15.33 12.15
C TRP A 122 7.73 14.40 12.98
N MET A 123 8.24 13.93 14.13
CA MET A 123 7.48 13.08 15.05
C MET A 123 6.73 13.93 16.08
N GLU A 124 5.49 13.56 16.37
CA GLU A 124 4.67 14.15 17.43
C GLU A 124 3.90 13.03 18.15
N GLY A 125 4.31 12.70 19.38
CA GLY A 125 3.79 11.54 20.11
C GLY A 125 3.98 10.24 19.33
N SER A 126 2.89 9.46 19.19
CA SER A 126 2.84 8.23 18.39
C SER A 126 2.46 8.47 16.92
N SER A 127 2.88 9.60 16.34
CA SER A 127 2.53 9.95 14.97
C SER A 127 3.66 10.67 14.22
N LEU A 128 3.67 10.48 12.91
CA LEU A 128 4.55 11.17 11.98
C LEU A 128 3.73 12.24 11.23
N GLN A 129 4.14 13.49 11.40
CA GLN A 129 3.54 14.65 10.77
C GLN A 129 4.28 15.00 9.49
N LEU A 130 3.55 15.29 8.42
CA LEU A 130 4.07 15.67 7.12
C LEU A 130 3.43 16.98 6.65
N SER A 131 4.20 17.81 5.96
CA SER A 131 3.68 19.00 5.28
C SER A 131 4.25 19.11 3.87
N LYS A 132 3.43 19.66 2.96
CA LYS A 132 3.74 19.80 1.53
C LYS A 132 4.15 18.45 0.91
N VAL A 133 3.25 17.48 0.97
CA VAL A 133 3.42 16.16 0.34
C VAL A 133 3.15 16.31 -1.16
N GLY A 134 4.20 16.14 -1.97
CA GLY A 134 4.12 16.27 -3.43
C GLY A 134 3.97 14.93 -4.14
N ALA A 135 3.91 14.97 -5.48
CA ALA A 135 3.83 13.75 -6.29
C ALA A 135 5.03 12.81 -6.05
N ASN A 136 4.79 11.49 -6.11
CA ASN A 136 5.80 10.45 -5.88
C ASN A 136 6.52 10.59 -4.52
N ALA A 137 5.82 11.14 -3.52
CA ALA A 137 6.37 11.32 -2.18
C ALA A 137 6.68 9.98 -1.52
N ARG A 138 7.79 9.96 -0.78
CA ARG A 138 8.21 8.84 0.05
C ARG A 138 8.64 9.30 1.41
N VAL A 139 8.25 8.56 2.44
CA VAL A 139 8.80 8.69 3.78
C VAL A 139 9.07 7.32 4.36
N CYS A 140 10.22 7.15 5.02
CA CYS A 140 10.56 5.95 5.75
C CYS A 140 10.83 6.28 7.21
N LEU A 141 10.47 5.34 8.08
CA LEU A 141 10.75 5.40 9.50
C LEU A 141 11.18 4.03 10.04
N GLN A 142 11.90 4.08 11.15
CA GLN A 142 12.18 2.94 12.01
C GLN A 142 11.50 3.15 13.36
N ALA A 143 11.08 2.06 13.99
CA ALA A 143 10.48 2.07 15.33
C ALA A 143 10.58 0.68 15.98
N ARG A 144 10.14 0.58 17.23
CA ARG A 144 9.74 -0.69 17.85
C ARG A 144 8.22 -0.74 17.94
N THR A 145 7.64 -1.88 17.55
CA THR A 145 6.18 -2.10 17.56
C THR A 145 5.82 -3.24 18.50
N ARG A 146 4.74 -3.08 19.27
CA ARG A 146 4.18 -4.11 20.15
C ARG A 146 3.14 -4.95 19.41
N ALA A 147 3.55 -5.47 18.26
CA ALA A 147 2.70 -6.26 17.36
C ALA A 147 2.76 -7.77 17.65
N LEU A 148 3.78 -8.24 18.37
CA LEU A 148 3.97 -9.65 18.69
C LEU A 148 3.28 -9.98 20.02
N ARG A 149 2.26 -10.82 19.96
CA ARG A 149 1.52 -11.36 21.11
C ARG A 149 2.17 -12.67 21.53
N ILE A 150 2.44 -12.80 22.82
CA ILE A 150 2.86 -14.05 23.46
C ILE A 150 1.59 -14.67 24.04
N GLN A 151 1.30 -15.90 23.66
CA GLN A 151 0.08 -16.62 24.05
C GLN A 151 0.37 -17.51 25.28
N ASP A 152 -0.66 -17.79 26.07
CA ASP A 152 -0.53 -18.60 27.28
C ASP A 152 -0.13 -20.07 26.98
N ASP A 153 -0.39 -20.54 25.76
CA ASP A 153 -0.02 -21.88 25.27
C ASP A 153 1.42 -21.95 24.71
N GLY A 154 2.19 -20.87 24.80
CA GLY A 154 3.57 -20.78 24.31
C GLY A 154 3.70 -20.50 22.81
N THR A 155 2.59 -20.26 22.11
CA THR A 155 2.61 -19.78 20.71
C THR A 155 2.77 -18.27 20.64
N TYR A 156 3.11 -17.76 19.44
CA TYR A 156 3.26 -16.34 19.20
C TYR A 156 2.40 -15.90 18.02
N VAL A 157 1.82 -14.71 18.10
CA VAL A 157 1.01 -14.15 17.02
C VAL A 157 1.48 -12.74 16.70
N LEU A 158 1.99 -12.52 15.49
CA LEU A 158 2.27 -11.18 14.96
C LEU A 158 1.02 -10.63 14.28
N LEU A 159 0.48 -9.52 14.80
CA LEU A 159 -0.69 -8.83 14.26
C LEU A 159 -0.26 -7.58 13.49
N ASN A 160 -0.74 -7.41 12.26
CA ASN A 160 -0.45 -6.23 11.44
C ASN A 160 -1.72 -5.58 10.90
N GLY A 161 -1.63 -4.28 10.65
CA GLY A 161 -2.73 -3.44 10.20
C GLY A 161 -3.58 -2.87 11.35
N PRO A 162 -4.75 -2.29 11.04
CA PRO A 162 -5.35 -2.23 9.71
C PRO A 162 -4.53 -1.42 8.71
N TYR A 163 -4.32 -1.96 7.51
CA TYR A 163 -3.83 -1.24 6.35
C TYR A 163 -5.02 -0.79 5.52
N MET A 164 -5.07 0.50 5.20
CA MET A 164 -6.11 1.09 4.37
C MET A 164 -5.64 2.43 3.81
N ARG A 165 -6.13 2.75 2.62
CA ARG A 165 -6.10 4.10 2.06
C ARG A 165 -7.54 4.59 1.98
N LYS A 166 -7.93 5.48 2.89
CA LYS A 166 -9.30 5.95 3.05
C LYS A 166 -9.37 7.45 2.80
N PHE A 167 -10.33 7.88 1.98
CA PHE A 167 -10.70 9.28 1.83
C PHE A 167 -12.21 9.40 1.90
N LEU A 168 -12.71 10.19 2.85
CA LEU A 168 -14.12 10.21 3.24
C LEU A 168 -14.62 8.78 3.53
N ASP A 169 -15.67 8.35 2.86
CA ASP A 169 -16.26 7.02 3.02
C ASP A 169 -15.66 5.97 2.07
N GLY A 170 -14.81 6.39 1.13
CA GLY A 170 -14.22 5.53 0.11
C GLY A 170 -12.89 4.91 0.53
N TYR A 171 -12.76 3.61 0.30
CA TYR A 171 -11.51 2.88 0.41
C TYR A 171 -10.92 2.65 -0.97
N TYR A 172 -9.68 3.13 -1.15
CA TYR A 172 -9.01 3.12 -2.44
C TYR A 172 -7.99 1.99 -2.51
N PRO A 173 -7.73 1.46 -3.72
CA PRO A 173 -6.69 0.46 -3.94
C PRO A 173 -5.33 0.91 -3.41
N MET A 174 -4.63 0.00 -2.76
CA MET A 174 -3.25 0.17 -2.33
C MET A 174 -2.48 -1.15 -2.40
N GLN A 175 -1.15 -1.04 -2.38
CA GLN A 175 -0.26 -2.18 -2.27
C GLN A 175 0.36 -2.23 -0.87
N VAL A 176 0.46 -3.43 -0.30
CA VAL A 176 1.25 -3.68 0.93
C VAL A 176 2.24 -4.78 0.65
N SER A 177 3.51 -4.53 0.98
CA SER A 177 4.53 -5.57 1.05
C SER A 177 5.02 -5.68 2.50
N MET A 178 5.17 -6.91 2.97
CA MET A 178 5.63 -7.21 4.32
C MET A 178 6.71 -8.28 4.25
N GLN A 179 7.80 -8.04 4.97
CA GLN A 179 8.84 -9.02 5.21
C GLN A 179 9.01 -9.19 6.72
N ILE A 180 8.92 -10.42 7.21
CA ILE A 180 9.17 -10.75 8.61
C ILE A 180 10.41 -11.64 8.69
N GLU A 181 11.38 -11.24 9.49
CA GLU A 181 12.55 -12.03 9.87
C GLU A 181 12.36 -12.55 11.30
N TYR A 182 12.71 -13.82 11.53
CA TYR A 182 12.57 -14.47 12.84
C TYR A 182 13.70 -15.48 13.10
N PRO A 183 14.04 -15.76 14.38
CA PRO A 183 15.07 -16.75 14.74
C PRO A 183 14.61 -18.17 14.35
N ALA A 184 15.16 -18.71 13.26
CA ALA A 184 14.75 -19.99 12.68
C ALA A 184 15.13 -21.23 13.50
N ASP A 185 15.92 -21.03 14.54
CA ASP A 185 16.30 -22.00 15.56
C ASP A 185 15.35 -21.98 16.77
N LEU A 186 14.53 -20.95 16.92
CA LEU A 186 13.57 -20.81 18.01
C LEU A 186 12.11 -20.87 17.56
N LEU A 187 11.83 -20.49 16.32
CA LEU A 187 10.46 -20.39 15.79
C LEU A 187 10.31 -21.08 14.43
N LYS A 188 9.09 -21.58 14.20
CA LYS A 188 8.56 -21.94 12.88
C LYS A 188 7.20 -21.29 12.65
N VAL A 189 6.89 -20.98 11.39
CA VAL A 189 5.56 -20.46 11.01
C VAL A 189 4.54 -21.59 11.10
N ALA A 190 3.45 -21.34 11.80
CA ALA A 190 2.33 -22.27 11.95
C ALA A 190 1.20 -21.93 10.97
N ALA A 191 0.84 -20.64 10.87
CA ALA A 191 -0.23 -20.17 10.00
C ALA A 191 -0.04 -18.71 9.57
N VAL A 192 -0.59 -18.37 8.39
CA VAL A 192 -0.71 -17.00 7.89
C VAL A 192 -2.17 -16.74 7.56
N THR A 193 -2.68 -15.59 7.97
CA THR A 193 -4.04 -15.13 7.65
C THR A 193 -3.98 -13.70 7.11
N PRO A 194 -4.67 -13.38 6.00
CA PRO A 194 -5.53 -14.25 5.18
C PRO A 194 -4.81 -15.40 4.48
N ALA A 195 -5.56 -16.39 4.00
CA ALA A 195 -5.02 -17.46 3.16
C ALA A 195 -4.61 -16.91 1.78
N VAL A 196 -3.67 -17.59 1.12
CA VAL A 196 -3.20 -17.23 -0.23
C VAL A 196 -4.37 -17.24 -1.21
N GLN A 197 -4.49 -16.17 -1.99
CA GLN A 197 -5.51 -15.99 -3.02
C GLN A 197 -5.06 -14.95 -4.05
N THR A 198 -5.82 -14.76 -5.11
CA THR A 198 -5.55 -13.68 -6.07
C THR A 198 -5.51 -12.33 -5.35
N GLY A 199 -4.44 -11.56 -5.57
CA GLY A 199 -4.20 -10.29 -4.88
C GLY A 199 -3.59 -10.41 -3.47
N PHE A 200 -3.35 -11.63 -2.96
CA PHE A 200 -2.62 -11.87 -1.71
C PHE A 200 -1.69 -13.08 -1.83
N SER A 201 -0.39 -12.81 -1.96
CA SER A 201 0.64 -13.84 -2.07
C SER A 201 1.48 -13.90 -0.81
N VAL A 202 1.96 -15.11 -0.47
CA VAL A 202 2.80 -15.36 0.71
C VAL A 202 4.04 -16.10 0.27
N GLN A 203 5.21 -15.65 0.72
CA GLN A 203 6.50 -16.30 0.49
C GLN A 203 7.06 -16.76 1.83
N GLN A 204 7.52 -18.01 1.89
CA GLN A 204 8.09 -18.58 3.11
C GLN A 204 9.44 -19.22 2.83
N GLN A 205 10.39 -18.95 3.72
CA GLN A 205 11.70 -19.57 3.76
C GLN A 205 12.11 -19.74 5.22
N ARG A 206 13.16 -20.51 5.47
CA ARG A 206 13.67 -20.67 6.84
C ARG A 206 14.09 -19.31 7.41
N GLY A 207 13.51 -18.92 8.55
CA GLY A 207 13.80 -17.66 9.23
C GLY A 207 13.15 -16.42 8.61
N SER A 208 12.30 -16.59 7.60
CA SER A 208 11.61 -15.45 6.99
C SER A 208 10.27 -15.83 6.38
N VAL A 209 9.26 -15.00 6.60
CA VAL A 209 7.96 -15.07 5.93
C VAL A 209 7.59 -13.68 5.45
N GLY A 210 7.06 -13.57 4.25
CA GLY A 210 6.60 -12.32 3.67
C GLY A 210 5.26 -12.48 2.98
N PHE A 211 4.64 -11.34 2.69
CA PHE A 211 3.46 -11.31 1.84
C PHE A 211 3.43 -10.03 1.00
N ASP A 212 2.80 -10.14 -0.17
CA ASP A 212 2.43 -9.02 -1.02
C ASP A 212 0.92 -9.03 -1.22
N ALA A 213 0.31 -7.87 -1.01
CA ALA A 213 -1.13 -7.67 -1.12
C ALA A 213 -1.45 -6.49 -2.03
N LEU A 214 -2.41 -6.68 -2.92
CA LEU A 214 -3.06 -5.64 -3.69
C LEU A 214 -4.56 -5.69 -3.39
N PHE A 215 -5.10 -4.64 -2.77
CA PHE A 215 -6.46 -4.67 -2.24
C PHE A 215 -7.07 -3.28 -2.12
N ALA A 216 -8.40 -3.24 -1.99
CA ALA A 216 -9.17 -2.11 -1.45
C ALA A 216 -9.88 -2.55 -0.16
N GLY A 217 -10.25 -1.60 0.70
CA GLY A 217 -10.85 -1.87 2.00
C GLY A 217 -9.82 -1.93 3.13
N GLU A 218 -10.11 -2.70 4.18
CA GLU A 218 -9.31 -2.76 5.40
C GLU A 218 -8.61 -4.12 5.58
N LEU A 219 -7.30 -4.16 5.36
CA LEU A 219 -6.52 -5.39 5.50
C LEU A 219 -5.93 -5.50 6.91
N ARG A 220 -6.25 -6.59 7.60
CA ARG A 220 -5.52 -7.07 8.78
C ARG A 220 -4.87 -8.40 8.45
N THR A 221 -3.64 -8.60 8.92
CA THR A 221 -2.96 -9.88 8.78
C THR A 221 -2.51 -10.40 10.14
N SER A 222 -2.45 -11.72 10.25
CA SER A 222 -1.87 -12.41 11.41
C SER A 222 -0.93 -13.51 10.96
N ILE A 223 0.24 -13.57 11.57
CA ILE A 223 1.19 -14.67 11.37
C ILE A 223 1.37 -15.35 12.72
N GLN A 224 1.05 -16.64 12.77
CA GLN A 224 1.20 -17.47 13.96
C GLN A 224 2.52 -18.23 13.87
N PHE A 225 3.23 -18.30 15.00
CA PHE A 225 4.48 -19.02 15.15
C PHE A 225 4.37 -20.00 16.32
N GLU A 226 5.01 -21.15 16.15
CA GLU A 226 5.24 -22.14 17.20
C GLU A 226 6.70 -22.09 17.61
N ALA A 227 6.96 -22.28 18.91
CA ALA A 227 8.30 -22.53 19.41
C ALA A 227 8.83 -23.90 18.91
N LEU A 228 10.15 -24.00 18.77
CA LEU A 228 10.86 -25.24 18.42
C LEU A 228 11.41 -25.96 19.65
#